data_AF-A0AAD0KT53-F1
#
_entry.id   AF-A0AAD0KT53-F1
#
_cell.length_a   1.000
_cell.length_b   1.000
_cell.length_c   1.000
_cell.angle_alpha   90.00
_cell.angle_beta   90.00
_cell.angle_gamma   90.00
#
_symmetry.space_group_name_H-M   'P 1'
#
loop_
_entity.id
_entity.type
_entity.pdbx_description
1 polymer ?
#
loop_
_entity_poly.entity_id
_entity_poly.type
_entity_poly.pdbx_seq_one_letter_code
_entity_poly.pdbx_strand_id
1 'polypeptide(L)'
;MYCESFLEEITFLLDTVNTALGAALRITDVIGSYVGLRPLIDTCEGRSADVSRDYAVVELPFDVISAIGGKLTEYRYTARDVLDHVIRLWHLPAANCRTRDLPLIGILANPGPRCWLQHGAGRRRVEVAGTTL
;
A
#
# COMPACT_ATOMS: atom_id res chain seq x y z
N MET A 1 18.07 -26.41 -1.66
CA MET A 1 18.32 -25.32 -2.63
C MET A 1 17.71 -23.98 -2.20
N TYR A 2 16.62 -23.93 -1.43
CA TYR A 2 16.01 -22.65 -0.98
C TYR A 2 16.72 -21.93 0.19
N CYS A 3 17.61 -22.60 0.93
CA CYS A 3 18.27 -22.01 2.11
C CYS A 3 19.39 -21.01 1.75
N GLU A 4 20.12 -21.28 0.67
CA GLU A 4 21.25 -20.43 0.21
C GLU A 4 20.76 -19.05 -0.23
N SER A 5 19.72 -18.99 -1.06
CA SER A 5 19.18 -17.73 -1.59
C SER A 5 18.66 -16.79 -0.51
N PHE A 6 18.22 -17.33 0.63
CA PHE A 6 17.70 -16.53 1.74
C PHE A 6 18.82 -15.89 2.57
N LEU A 7 19.93 -16.59 2.76
CA LEU A 7 21.12 -16.05 3.43
C LEU A 7 21.79 -14.96 2.60
N GLU A 8 21.76 -15.08 1.28
CA GLU A 8 22.23 -14.05 0.35
C GLU A 8 21.40 -12.75 0.49
N GLU A 9 20.07 -12.85 0.56
CA GLU A 9 19.20 -11.68 0.78
C GLU A 9 19.44 -11.01 2.13
N ILE A 10 19.58 -11.80 3.21
CA ILE A 10 19.90 -11.27 4.54
C ILE A 10 21.24 -10.54 4.52
N THR A 11 22.26 -11.15 3.93
CA THR A 11 23.60 -10.57 3.83
C THR A 11 23.56 -9.27 3.04
N PHE A 12 22.86 -9.25 1.90
CA PHE A 12 22.67 -8.05 1.09
C PHE A 12 22.01 -6.89 1.88
N LEU A 13 20.96 -7.19 2.64
CA LEU A 13 20.27 -6.19 3.48
C LEU A 13 21.17 -5.68 4.60
N LEU A 14 21.91 -6.56 5.28
CA LEU A 14 22.85 -6.19 6.35
C LEU A 14 23.98 -5.33 5.83
N ASP A 15 24.59 -5.70 4.70
CA ASP A 15 25.65 -4.92 4.05
C ASP A 15 25.15 -3.53 3.69
N THR A 16 23.95 -3.42 3.11
CA THR A 16 23.33 -2.14 2.75
C THR A 16 23.10 -1.26 3.99
N VAL A 17 22.53 -1.81 5.06
CA VAL A 17 22.23 -1.07 6.29
C VAL A 17 23.51 -0.64 7.02
N ASN A 18 24.53 -1.49 7.05
CA ASN A 18 25.82 -1.21 7.68
C ASN A 18 26.58 -0.06 7.00
N THR A 19 26.24 0.31 5.75
CA THR A 19 26.79 1.53 5.12
C THR A 19 26.30 2.83 5.78
N ALA A 20 25.15 2.79 6.44
CA ALA A 20 24.47 3.97 7.00
C ALA A 20 24.54 4.03 8.54
N LEU A 21 24.90 2.92 9.21
CA LEU A 21 24.95 2.83 10.67
C LEU A 21 26.37 3.04 11.20
N GLY A 22 26.46 3.63 12.40
CA GLY A 22 27.72 3.75 13.14
C GLY A 22 28.15 2.47 13.87
N ALA A 23 27.36 1.40 13.79
CA ALA A 23 27.64 0.10 14.39
C ALA A 23 27.38 -1.01 13.36
N ALA A 24 28.24 -2.02 13.32
CA ALA A 24 28.14 -3.13 12.37
C ALA A 24 27.23 -4.24 12.92
N LEU A 25 26.09 -4.44 12.26
CA LEU A 25 25.14 -5.52 12.53
C LEU A 25 25.61 -6.84 11.90
N ARG A 26 25.36 -7.95 12.60
CA ARG A 26 25.68 -9.32 12.18
C ARG A 26 24.41 -10.15 12.03
N ILE A 27 24.52 -11.27 11.32
CA ILE A 27 23.43 -12.25 11.19
C ILE A 27 22.91 -12.71 12.56
N THR A 28 23.78 -12.84 13.56
CA THR A 28 23.42 -13.21 14.94
C THR A 28 22.51 -12.20 15.64
N ASP A 29 22.43 -10.97 15.13
CA ASP A 29 21.58 -9.91 15.69
C ASP A 29 20.15 -9.95 15.12
N VAL A 30 19.89 -10.80 14.13
CA VAL A 30 18.57 -10.97 13.49
C VAL A 30 17.70 -11.89 14.34
N ILE A 31 16.69 -11.33 15.00
CA ILE A 31 15.73 -12.08 15.85
C ILE A 31 14.54 -12.67 15.09
N GLY A 32 14.36 -12.30 13.83
CA GLY A 32 13.27 -12.78 12.98
C GLY A 32 13.29 -12.15 11.59
N SER A 33 12.66 -12.82 10.65
CA SER A 33 12.56 -12.42 9.26
C SER A 33 11.19 -12.79 8.70
N TYR A 34 10.73 -12.02 7.71
CA TYR A 34 9.47 -12.28 7.01
C TYR A 34 9.66 -12.04 5.52
N VAL A 35 8.89 -12.75 4.71
CA VAL A 35 8.83 -12.58 3.26
C VAL A 35 7.40 -12.25 2.85
N GLY A 36 7.23 -11.39 1.86
CA GLY A 36 5.93 -11.03 1.32
C GLY A 36 5.97 -10.96 -0.20
N LEU A 37 4.98 -11.58 -0.84
CA LEU A 37 4.78 -11.48 -2.28
C LEU A 37 3.87 -10.29 -2.59
N ARG A 38 4.23 -9.53 -3.63
CA ARG A 38 3.39 -8.45 -4.13
C ARG A 38 2.54 -8.99 -5.27
N PRO A 39 1.20 -8.99 -5.16
CA PRO A 39 0.34 -9.32 -6.29
C PRO A 39 0.40 -8.15 -7.27
N LEU A 40 1.24 -8.28 -8.29
CA LEU A 40 1.42 -7.28 -9.32
C LEU A 40 0.52 -7.62 -10.53
N ILE A 41 0.05 -6.60 -11.22
CA ILE A 41 -0.74 -6.78 -12.45
C ILE A 41 0.25 -7.07 -13.57
N ASP A 42 0.17 -8.27 -14.15
CA ASP A 42 0.99 -8.62 -15.32
C ASP A 42 0.38 -7.95 -16.56
N THR A 43 1.10 -6.96 -17.11
CA THR A 43 0.72 -6.25 -18.34
C THR A 43 1.29 -6.90 -19.60
N CYS A 44 1.94 -8.07 -19.49
CA CYS A 44 2.61 -8.79 -20.58
C CYS A 44 3.70 -8.01 -21.34
N GLU A 45 4.04 -6.80 -20.90
CA GLU A 45 5.14 -5.98 -21.43
C GLU A 45 5.99 -5.43 -20.26
N GLY A 46 7.25 -5.87 -20.14
CA GLY A 46 8.26 -5.19 -19.31
C GLY A 46 8.97 -6.02 -18.23
N ARG A 47 10.16 -5.54 -17.80
CA ARG A 47 11.01 -6.15 -16.76
C ARG A 47 10.31 -6.08 -15.39
N SER A 48 10.40 -7.14 -14.57
CA SER A 48 9.70 -7.30 -13.28
C SER A 48 9.86 -6.17 -12.25
N ALA A 49 10.84 -5.28 -12.41
CA ALA A 49 11.06 -4.13 -11.52
C ALA A 49 10.16 -2.91 -11.85
N ASP A 50 9.59 -2.86 -13.06
CA ASP A 50 8.81 -1.74 -13.59
C ASP A 50 7.31 -2.06 -13.74
N VAL A 51 6.88 -3.16 -13.13
CA VAL A 51 5.47 -3.54 -13.12
C VAL A 51 4.72 -2.55 -12.23
N SER A 52 3.68 -1.94 -12.80
CA SER A 52 2.92 -0.87 -12.15
C SER A 52 2.42 -1.30 -10.77
N ARG A 53 2.61 -0.43 -9.78
CA ARG A 53 2.09 -0.57 -8.40
C ARG A 53 0.66 -0.04 -8.26
N ASP A 54 0.00 0.17 -9.39
CA ASP A 54 -1.40 0.59 -9.44
C ASP A 54 -2.30 -0.59 -9.04
N TYR A 55 -3.59 -0.30 -8.93
CA TYR A 55 -4.61 -1.31 -8.72
C TYR A 55 -5.51 -1.38 -9.96
N ALA A 56 -6.15 -2.53 -10.16
CA ALA A 56 -7.16 -2.72 -11.17
C ALA A 56 -8.40 -3.38 -10.56
N VAL A 57 -9.56 -2.94 -11.02
CA VAL A 57 -10.85 -3.61 -10.78
C VAL A 57 -11.24 -4.29 -12.08
N VAL A 58 -11.37 -5.61 -12.05
CA VAL A 58 -11.72 -6.41 -13.23
C VAL A 58 -12.99 -7.21 -12.98
N GLU A 59 -13.82 -7.29 -14.01
CA GLU A 59 -14.98 -8.17 -14.05
C GLU A 59 -14.56 -9.52 -14.63
N LEU A 60 -14.90 -10.58 -13.92
CA LEU A 60 -14.64 -11.96 -14.28
C LEU A 60 -15.97 -12.66 -14.58
N PRO A 61 -15.96 -13.82 -15.26
CA PRO A 61 -17.16 -14.61 -15.49
C PRO A 61 -17.92 -14.90 -14.19
N PHE A 62 -19.23 -15.14 -14.31
CA PHE A 62 -20.13 -15.43 -13.18
C PHE A 62 -20.30 -14.26 -12.20
N ASP A 63 -20.32 -13.01 -12.72
CA ASP A 63 -20.57 -11.78 -11.97
C ASP A 63 -19.56 -11.54 -10.81
N VAL A 64 -18.33 -12.04 -10.98
CA VAL A 64 -17.27 -11.90 -10.00
C VAL A 64 -16.48 -10.62 -10.28
N ILE A 65 -16.36 -9.76 -9.27
CA ILE A 65 -15.52 -8.56 -9.34
C ILE A 65 -14.24 -8.82 -8.53
N SER A 66 -13.08 -8.62 -9.15
CA SER A 66 -11.77 -8.83 -8.53
C SER A 66 -10.99 -7.52 -8.48
N ALA A 67 -10.38 -7.24 -7.33
CA ALA A 67 -9.45 -6.13 -7.16
C ALA A 67 -8.02 -6.69 -7.06
N ILE A 68 -7.14 -6.27 -7.96
CA ILE A 68 -5.77 -6.77 -8.08
C ILE A 68 -4.79 -5.62 -7.79
N GLY A 69 -3.75 -5.90 -7.01
CA GLY A 69 -2.70 -4.95 -6.70
C GLY A 69 -3.10 -3.91 -5.66
N GLY A 70 -2.64 -2.67 -5.87
CA GLY A 70 -2.85 -1.56 -4.94
C GLY A 70 -1.92 -1.57 -3.73
N LYS A 71 -1.70 -0.36 -3.19
CA LYS A 71 -0.90 -0.18 -1.97
C LYS A 71 -1.79 -0.25 -0.74
N LEU A 72 -1.25 -0.76 0.37
CA LEU A 72 -1.94 -0.73 1.66
C LEU A 72 -2.36 0.70 2.08
N THR A 73 -1.56 1.71 1.71
CA THR A 73 -1.87 3.13 1.97
C THR A 73 -3.09 3.64 1.23
N GLU A 74 -3.49 2.99 0.14
CA GLU A 74 -4.58 3.37 -0.75
C GLU A 74 -5.83 2.50 -0.54
N TYR A 75 -5.78 1.50 0.35
CA TYR A 75 -6.82 0.46 0.51
C TYR A 75 -8.24 1.04 0.61
N ARG A 76 -8.43 2.13 1.38
CA ARG A 76 -9.75 2.74 1.61
C ARG A 76 -10.29 3.38 0.33
N TYR A 77 -9.40 3.95 -0.48
CA TYR A 77 -9.78 4.55 -1.76
C TYR A 77 -10.12 3.45 -2.76
N THR A 78 -9.27 2.43 -2.89
CA THR A 78 -9.52 1.28 -3.76
C THR A 78 -10.81 0.54 -3.39
N ALA A 79 -11.07 0.31 -2.10
CA ALA A 79 -12.30 -0.34 -1.64
C ALA A 79 -13.56 0.47 -1.99
N ARG A 80 -13.48 1.80 -1.92
CA ARG A 80 -14.57 2.67 -2.38
C ARG A 80 -14.77 2.53 -3.88
N ASP A 81 -13.70 2.59 -4.65
CA ASP A 81 -13.78 2.53 -6.12
C ASP A 81 -14.39 1.21 -6.62
N VAL A 82 -13.98 0.09 -6.01
CA VAL A 82 -14.59 -1.23 -6.25
C VAL A 82 -16.09 -1.19 -5.96
N LEU A 83 -16.50 -0.64 -4.82
CA LEU A 83 -17.92 -0.58 -4.45
C LEU A 83 -18.71 0.35 -5.38
N ASP A 84 -18.16 1.51 -5.72
CA ASP A 84 -18.77 2.46 -6.64
C ASP A 84 -18.94 1.82 -8.03
N HIS A 85 -17.99 0.99 -8.47
CA HIS A 85 -18.08 0.19 -9.69
C HIS A 85 -19.25 -0.80 -9.64
N VAL A 86 -19.34 -1.58 -8.56
CA VAL A 86 -20.43 -2.55 -8.32
C VAL A 86 -21.80 -1.86 -8.32
N ILE A 87 -21.92 -0.73 -7.61
CA ILE A 87 -23.16 0.05 -7.51
C ILE A 87 -23.62 0.51 -8.89
N ARG A 88 -22.70 1.01 -9.73
CA ARG A 88 -23.01 1.43 -11.11
C ARG A 88 -23.43 0.24 -11.97
N LEU A 89 -22.67 -0.86 -11.91
CA LEU A 89 -22.91 -2.04 -12.74
C LEU A 89 -24.30 -2.64 -12.48
N TRP A 90 -24.69 -2.73 -11.21
CA TRP A 90 -25.96 -3.36 -10.80
C TRP A 90 -27.08 -2.37 -10.47
N HIS A 91 -26.89 -1.08 -10.77
CA HIS A 91 -27.89 -0.03 -10.55
C HIS A 91 -28.45 -0.01 -9.12
N LEU A 92 -27.58 -0.26 -8.14
CA LEU A 92 -27.98 -0.38 -6.74
C LEU A 92 -28.27 1.01 -6.14
N PRO A 93 -29.29 1.13 -5.28
CA PRO A 93 -29.45 2.34 -4.48
C PRO A 93 -28.29 2.43 -3.48
N ALA A 94 -27.59 3.56 -3.46
CA ALA A 94 -26.45 3.78 -2.58
C ALA A 94 -26.44 5.19 -1.98
N ALA A 95 -25.96 5.27 -0.74
CA ALA A 95 -25.68 6.53 -0.06
C ALA A 95 -24.20 6.94 -0.26
N ASN A 96 -23.88 8.19 0.05
CA ASN A 96 -22.50 8.69 0.01
C ASN A 96 -21.57 7.85 0.89
N CYS A 97 -20.38 7.54 0.38
CA CYS A 97 -19.40 6.74 1.09
C CYS A 97 -18.88 7.44 2.37
N ARG A 98 -19.13 6.82 3.53
CA ARG A 98 -18.79 7.37 4.86
C ARG A 98 -17.43 6.92 5.40
N THR A 99 -16.74 6.01 4.72
CA THR A 99 -15.50 5.38 5.21
C THR A 99 -14.34 6.35 5.43
N ARG A 100 -14.41 7.57 4.90
CA ARG A 100 -13.42 8.62 5.15
C ARG A 100 -13.40 9.05 6.61
N ASP A 101 -14.58 9.13 7.23
CA ASP A 101 -14.79 9.70 8.57
C ASP A 101 -15.15 8.64 9.60
N LEU A 102 -15.38 7.41 9.15
CA LEU A 102 -15.71 6.28 10.01
C LEU A 102 -14.48 5.85 10.84
N PRO A 103 -14.56 5.85 12.18
CA PRO A 103 -13.50 5.32 13.03
C PRO A 103 -13.30 3.82 12.78
N LEU A 104 -12.04 3.37 12.82
CA LEU A 104 -11.73 1.94 12.82
C LEU A 104 -12.14 1.30 14.15
N ILE A 105 -12.31 -0.02 14.15
CA ILE A 105 -12.65 -0.77 15.37
C ILE A 105 -11.54 -0.53 16.41
N GLY A 106 -11.94 -0.17 17.63
CA GLY A 106 -11.01 0.11 18.72
C GLY A 106 -10.58 1.58 18.85
N ILE A 107 -11.08 2.49 18.00
CA ILE A 107 -10.83 3.94 18.14
C ILE A 107 -12.14 4.73 18.27
N LEU A 108 -12.15 5.72 19.16
CA LEU A 108 -13.36 6.51 19.47
C LEU A 108 -13.69 7.56 18.41
N ALA A 109 -12.70 8.00 17.63
CA ALA A 109 -12.87 9.01 16.58
C ALA A 109 -11.85 8.81 15.46
N ASN A 110 -12.21 9.18 14.24
CA ASN A 110 -11.26 9.19 13.12
C ASN A 110 -10.23 10.31 13.34
N PRO A 111 -8.92 10.01 13.45
CA PRO A 111 -7.91 11.05 13.67
C PRO A 111 -7.85 12.04 12.49
N GLY A 112 -8.25 11.62 11.28
CA GLY A 112 -8.22 12.45 10.09
C GLY A 112 -6.85 13.09 9.81
N PRO A 113 -6.76 13.96 8.81
CA PRO A 113 -5.56 14.76 8.57
C PRO A 113 -5.39 15.91 9.60
N ARG A 114 -6.44 16.24 10.36
CA ARG A 114 -6.44 17.38 11.31
C ARG A 114 -5.69 17.10 12.62
N CYS A 115 -5.59 15.83 13.05
CA CYS A 115 -4.85 15.46 14.25
C CYS A 115 -3.35 15.83 14.16
N TRP A 116 -2.74 15.71 12.97
CA TRP A 116 -1.32 16.03 12.75
C TRP A 116 -0.98 17.53 12.85
N LEU A 117 -1.98 18.41 12.71
CA LEU A 117 -1.78 19.87 12.81
C LEU A 117 -1.75 20.38 14.25
N GLN A 118 -2.17 19.57 15.24
CA GLN A 118 -2.25 20.02 16.63
C GLN A 118 -0.98 19.71 17.45
N HIS A 119 -0.07 18.87 16.93
CA HIS A 119 1.19 18.51 17.61
C HIS A 119 2.47 19.04 16.93
N GLY A 120 2.36 19.91 15.92
CA GLY A 120 3.51 20.44 15.18
C GLY A 120 3.44 21.96 15.02
N ALA A 121 3.87 22.69 16.05
CA ALA A 121 4.26 24.08 15.86
C ALA A 121 5.40 24.15 14.83
N GLY A 122 5.12 24.77 13.68
CA GLY A 122 6.12 25.25 12.72
C GLY A 122 6.67 24.23 11.73
N ARG A 123 5.98 24.02 10.61
CA ARG A 123 6.65 23.71 9.33
C ARG A 123 5.86 24.31 8.16
N ARG A 124 6.59 25.09 7.35
CA ARG A 124 6.10 25.83 6.18
C ARG A 124 5.48 24.88 5.15
N ARG A 125 4.33 25.31 4.63
CA ARG A 125 3.59 24.73 3.50
C ARG A 125 4.53 24.65 2.28
N VAL A 126 4.77 23.44 1.76
CA VAL A 126 5.27 23.25 0.40
C VAL A 126 4.03 22.95 -0.44
N GLU A 127 3.65 23.89 -1.29
CA GLU A 127 2.69 23.66 -2.36
C GLU A 127 3.30 22.67 -3.35
N VAL A 128 2.63 21.55 -3.56
CA VAL A 128 2.83 20.75 -4.77
C VAL A 128 1.78 21.24 -5.75
N ALA A 129 2.24 21.98 -6.76
CA ALA A 129 1.43 22.46 -7.86
C ALA A 129 0.73 21.26 -8.52
N GLY A 130 -0.59 21.34 -8.61
CA GLY A 130 -1.38 20.39 -9.37
C GLY A 130 -1.09 20.53 -10.86
N THR A 131 -0.88 19.40 -11.53
CA THR A 131 -1.04 19.31 -12.97
C THR A 131 -2.43 18.77 -13.24
N THR A 132 -3.28 19.67 -13.72
CA THR A 132 -4.49 19.36 -14.49
C THR A 132 -4.08 18.67 -15.78
N LEU A 133 -4.60 17.47 -16.02
CA LEU A 133 -5.35 17.04 -17.21
C LEU A 133 -5.80 15.59 -17.02
#